data_AF-A0A8J4CIS3-F1
#
_entry.id   AF-A0A8J4CIS3-F1
#
_cell.length_a   1.000
_cell.length_b   1.000
_cell.length_c   1.000
_cell.angle_alpha   90.00
_cell.angle_beta   90.00
_cell.angle_gamma   90.00
#
_symmetry.space_group_name_H-M   'P 1'
#
loop_
_entity.id
_entity.type
_entity.pdbx_description
1 polymer ?
#
loop_
_entity_poly.entity_id
_entity_poly.type
_entity_poly.pdbx_seq_one_letter_code
_entity_poly.pdbx_strand_id
1 'polypeptide(L)'
;MGNDDVVEVGPFVGTGLDLRSSPLMAMYSCPTVVIFVSGRAIATCMSLLESTSDVPNLSLEFRRDVRVYYKAPNAASITFKDRFEEWEKLGPLKVFTTTSSFQDAFDDDDSLTYDPATTGAVILTGGDAEAEKEALEVCRDAEITKILTDSVEQAPLVFLSSNPFKEWMTGKVARPPTRSSRGTPSAEPQPDSDSMPVAV
;
A
#
# COMPACT_ATOMS: atom_id res chain seq x y z
N MET A 1 -26.34 9.61 17.08
CA MET A 1 -25.74 10.91 17.38
C MET A 1 -26.72 11.97 17.00
N GLY A 2 -27.00 12.91 17.90
CA GLY A 2 -27.68 14.16 17.57
C GLY A 2 -26.73 15.12 16.86
N ASN A 3 -27.27 16.13 16.19
CA ASN A 3 -26.48 17.10 15.43
C ASN A 3 -25.51 17.92 16.30
N ASP A 4 -25.78 18.03 17.61
CA ASP A 4 -24.99 18.81 18.57
C ASP A 4 -24.05 17.92 19.43
N ASP A 5 -23.96 16.63 19.13
CA ASP A 5 -23.05 15.73 19.84
C ASP A 5 -21.60 16.07 19.49
N VAL A 6 -20.80 16.41 20.49
CA VAL A 6 -19.36 16.65 20.31
C VAL A 6 -18.67 15.31 20.11
N VAL A 7 -18.00 15.16 18.96
CA VAL A 7 -17.21 13.97 18.62
C VAL A 7 -15.73 14.29 18.74
N GLU A 8 -15.02 13.55 19.60
CA GLU A 8 -13.57 13.61 19.65
C GLU A 8 -12.98 12.72 18.54
N VAL A 9 -12.19 13.32 17.65
CA VAL A 9 -11.53 12.63 16.56
C VAL A 9 -10.09 12.32 16.99
N GLY A 10 -9.78 11.05 17.13
CA GLY A 10 -8.43 10.57 17.44
C GLY A 10 -7.46 10.71 16.26
N PRO A 11 -6.16 10.47 16.49
CA PRO A 11 -5.17 10.43 15.41
C PRO A 11 -5.47 9.29 14.43
N PHE A 12 -5.01 9.43 13.18
CA PHE A 12 -5.13 8.39 12.16
C PHE A 12 -4.44 7.10 12.60
N VAL A 13 -5.14 5.97 12.44
CA VAL A 13 -4.60 4.64 12.72
C VAL A 13 -4.04 4.09 11.41
N GLY A 14 -2.73 4.25 11.21
CA GLY A 14 -2.00 3.76 10.04
C GLY A 14 -1.56 4.84 9.05
N THR A 15 -0.84 4.41 8.01
CA THR A 15 -0.26 5.28 6.98
C THR A 15 -1.22 5.58 5.82
N GLY A 16 -2.43 5.01 5.84
CA GLY A 16 -3.39 5.10 4.75
C GLY A 16 -2.94 4.33 3.50
N LEU A 17 -3.61 4.56 2.38
CA LEU A 17 -3.29 3.95 1.09
C LEU A 17 -1.99 4.56 0.52
N ASP A 18 -0.89 3.80 0.49
CA ASP A 18 0.39 4.30 -0.04
C ASP A 18 0.42 4.25 -1.57
N LEU A 19 -0.06 5.34 -2.19
CA LEU A 19 0.05 5.52 -3.63
C LEU A 19 1.48 5.83 -4.05
N ARG A 20 2.30 6.51 -3.24
CA ARG A 20 3.58 7.07 -3.69
C ARG A 20 4.59 6.00 -4.06
N SER A 21 4.64 4.91 -3.31
CA SER A 21 5.50 3.76 -3.63
C SER A 21 4.86 2.77 -4.60
N SER A 22 3.59 2.99 -4.99
CA SER A 22 2.82 2.05 -5.79
C SER A 22 3.21 2.12 -7.27
N PRO A 23 3.24 0.97 -7.98
CA PRO A 23 3.38 0.95 -9.45
C PRO A 23 2.24 1.69 -10.15
N LEU A 24 1.14 1.98 -9.46
CA LEU A 24 0.01 2.72 -10.01
C LEU A 24 0.33 4.18 -10.31
N MET A 25 1.30 4.81 -9.64
CA MET A 25 1.67 6.21 -9.95
C MET A 25 2.27 6.39 -11.35
N ALA A 26 2.78 5.32 -11.95
CA ALA A 26 3.23 5.34 -13.32
C ALA A 26 2.03 5.29 -14.28
N MET A 27 1.40 6.45 -14.55
CA MET A 27 0.20 6.59 -15.39
C MET A 27 0.33 5.88 -16.74
N TYR A 28 1.49 6.00 -17.39
CA TYR A 28 1.77 5.37 -18.68
C TYR A 28 2.04 3.87 -18.60
N SER A 29 2.46 3.36 -17.44
CA SER A 29 2.69 1.92 -17.21
C SER A 29 1.44 1.18 -16.76
N CYS A 30 0.43 1.93 -16.30
CA CYS A 30 -0.85 1.42 -15.81
C CYS A 30 -2.03 2.21 -16.42
N PRO A 31 -2.20 2.28 -17.76
CA PRO A 31 -3.28 3.06 -18.37
C PRO A 31 -4.68 2.57 -17.97
N THR A 32 -4.83 1.29 -17.64
CA THR A 32 -6.06 0.69 -17.14
C THR A 32 -5.94 0.40 -15.65
N VAL A 33 -6.93 0.82 -14.85
CA VAL A 33 -6.96 0.55 -13.41
C VAL A 33 -8.29 -0.07 -13.02
N VAL A 34 -8.25 -1.20 -12.33
CA VAL A 34 -9.42 -1.85 -11.74
C VAL A 34 -9.39 -1.65 -10.23
N ILE A 35 -10.53 -1.30 -9.64
CA ILE A 35 -10.67 -0.97 -8.22
C ILE A 35 -11.74 -1.88 -7.65
N PHE A 36 -11.36 -2.82 -6.80
CA PHE A 36 -12.26 -3.69 -6.08
C PHE A 36 -12.59 -3.06 -4.73
N VAL A 37 -13.87 -2.84 -4.45
CA VAL A 37 -14.33 -2.14 -3.27
C VAL A 37 -15.36 -2.99 -2.55
N SER A 38 -15.19 -3.19 -1.23
CA SER A 38 -16.20 -3.88 -0.41
C SER A 38 -16.77 -2.97 0.67
N GLY A 39 -18.10 -2.99 0.83
CA GLY A 39 -18.81 -2.43 1.98
C GLY A 39 -18.48 -0.96 2.25
N ARG A 40 -17.85 -0.70 3.41
CA ARG A 40 -17.54 0.66 3.92
C ARG A 40 -16.31 1.29 3.26
N ALA A 41 -15.47 0.50 2.60
CA ALA A 41 -14.27 0.98 1.93
C ALA A 41 -14.56 1.86 0.71
N ILE A 42 -15.82 1.93 0.28
CA ILE A 42 -16.30 2.88 -0.73
C ILE A 42 -16.05 4.35 -0.34
N ALA A 43 -15.99 4.68 0.95
CA ALA A 43 -15.59 6.02 1.39
C ALA A 43 -14.13 6.35 1.04
N THR A 44 -13.24 5.34 1.12
CA THR A 44 -11.84 5.47 0.69
C THR A 44 -11.75 5.58 -0.83
N CYS A 45 -12.55 4.79 -1.56
CA CYS A 45 -12.65 4.87 -3.02
C CYS A 45 -13.14 6.26 -3.46
N MET A 46 -14.21 6.77 -2.86
CA MET A 46 -14.70 8.13 -3.10
C MET A 46 -13.59 9.17 -2.89
N SER A 47 -12.87 9.09 -1.77
CA SER A 47 -11.77 10.01 -1.48
C SER A 47 -10.66 9.94 -2.53
N LEU A 48 -10.40 8.74 -3.07
CA LEU A 48 -9.44 8.53 -4.14
C LEU A 48 -9.92 9.10 -5.48
N LEU A 49 -11.20 8.94 -5.80
CA LEU A 49 -11.80 9.43 -7.05
C LEU A 49 -11.97 10.96 -7.07
N GLU A 50 -12.36 11.55 -5.93
CA GLU A 50 -12.60 12.99 -5.78
C GLU A 50 -11.31 13.77 -5.43
N SER A 51 -10.17 13.08 -5.28
CA SER A 51 -8.90 13.74 -4.95
C SER A 51 -8.39 14.63 -6.09
N THR A 52 -8.01 15.85 -5.71
CA THR A 52 -7.47 16.87 -6.62
C THR A 52 -5.99 16.64 -6.92
N SER A 53 -5.51 17.20 -8.04
CA SER A 53 -4.16 16.97 -8.56
C SER A 53 -3.02 17.59 -7.73
N ASP A 54 -3.33 18.31 -6.67
CA ASP A 54 -2.38 18.85 -5.68
C ASP A 54 -1.87 17.78 -4.70
N VAL A 55 -2.57 16.64 -4.60
CA VAL A 55 -2.17 15.47 -3.80
C VAL A 55 -1.87 14.31 -4.75
N PRO A 56 -0.92 13.40 -4.42
CA PRO A 56 -0.73 12.18 -5.20
C PRO A 56 -2.06 11.41 -5.33
N ASN A 57 -2.59 11.34 -6.54
CA ASN A 57 -3.88 10.72 -6.87
C ASN A 57 -3.73 9.73 -8.03
N LEU A 58 -4.80 9.01 -8.37
CA LEU A 58 -4.79 8.11 -9.54
C LEU A 58 -4.70 8.84 -10.88
N SER A 59 -4.91 10.16 -10.88
CA SER A 59 -4.93 11.03 -12.06
C SER A 59 -5.83 10.49 -13.16
N LEU A 60 -7.12 10.34 -12.82
CA LEU A 60 -8.14 9.66 -13.64
C LEU A 60 -8.20 10.20 -15.08
N GLU A 61 -8.01 11.51 -15.24
CA GLU A 61 -8.01 12.20 -16.55
C GLU A 61 -6.93 11.72 -17.52
N PHE A 62 -5.83 11.15 -17.01
CA PHE A 62 -4.72 10.64 -17.83
C PHE A 62 -4.75 9.11 -17.99
N ARG A 63 -5.72 8.43 -17.35
CA ARG A 63 -5.96 7.00 -17.56
C ARG A 63 -6.75 6.78 -18.83
N ARG A 64 -6.65 5.58 -19.37
CA ARG A 64 -7.47 5.15 -20.52
C ARG A 64 -8.81 4.61 -20.06
N ASP A 65 -8.80 3.82 -18.98
CA ASP A 65 -9.99 3.17 -18.46
C ASP A 65 -9.83 2.90 -16.96
N VAL A 66 -10.86 3.19 -16.17
CA VAL A 66 -10.90 2.96 -14.74
C VAL A 66 -12.22 2.26 -14.40
N ARG A 67 -12.13 1.11 -13.75
CA ARG A 67 -13.31 0.32 -13.35
C ARG A 67 -13.39 0.19 -11.85
N VAL A 68 -14.55 0.47 -11.30
CA VAL A 68 -14.83 0.26 -9.88
C VAL A 68 -15.84 -0.86 -9.76
N TYR A 69 -15.43 -1.99 -9.19
CA TYR A 69 -16.31 -3.08 -8.81
C TYR A 69 -16.65 -2.93 -7.33
N TYR A 70 -17.85 -2.45 -7.05
CA TYR A 70 -18.34 -2.22 -5.70
C TYR A 70 -19.25 -3.35 -5.23
N LYS A 71 -18.75 -4.16 -4.30
CA LYS A 71 -19.48 -5.24 -3.64
C LYS A 71 -20.19 -4.72 -2.39
N ALA A 72 -21.50 -4.92 -2.34
CA ALA A 72 -22.34 -4.62 -1.18
C ALA A 72 -23.16 -5.85 -0.77
N PRO A 73 -23.49 -6.04 0.52
CA PRO A 73 -24.26 -7.20 0.97
C PRO A 73 -25.65 -7.32 0.33
N ASN A 74 -26.24 -6.19 -0.04
CA ASN A 74 -27.53 -6.10 -0.73
C ASN A 74 -27.66 -4.74 -1.43
N ALA A 75 -28.61 -4.62 -2.35
CA ALA A 75 -28.83 -3.41 -3.15
C ALA A 75 -29.17 -2.17 -2.29
N ALA A 76 -29.79 -2.35 -1.12
CA ALA A 76 -30.11 -1.25 -0.21
C ALA A 76 -28.89 -0.74 0.57
N SER A 77 -27.81 -1.52 0.61
CA SER A 77 -26.55 -1.17 1.28
C SER A 77 -25.57 -0.45 0.35
N ILE A 78 -25.93 -0.28 -0.92
CA ILE A 78 -25.13 0.51 -1.88
C ILE A 78 -25.21 1.97 -1.46
N THR A 79 -24.06 2.53 -1.09
CA THR A 79 -23.92 3.94 -0.72
C THR A 79 -23.40 4.77 -1.89
N PHE A 80 -23.65 6.09 -1.85
CA PHE A 80 -23.21 7.06 -2.87
C PHE A 80 -23.71 6.80 -4.29
N LYS A 81 -24.80 6.04 -4.46
CA LYS A 81 -25.35 5.72 -5.78
C LYS A 81 -25.71 6.98 -6.60
N ASP A 82 -26.13 8.03 -5.92
CA ASP A 82 -26.41 9.35 -6.48
C ASP A 82 -25.16 10.04 -7.05
N ARG A 83 -23.96 9.68 -6.57
CA ARG A 83 -22.68 10.25 -7.03
C ARG A 83 -22.04 9.50 -8.18
N PHE A 84 -22.49 8.29 -8.50
CA PHE A 84 -21.84 7.48 -9.54
C PHE A 84 -21.82 8.21 -10.88
N GLU A 85 -22.94 8.86 -11.26
CA GLU A 85 -23.01 9.63 -12.50
C GLU A 85 -22.05 10.83 -12.50
N GLU A 86 -21.79 11.44 -11.34
CA GLU A 86 -20.81 12.54 -11.22
C GLU A 86 -19.39 12.02 -11.37
N TRP A 87 -19.06 10.89 -10.74
CA TRP A 87 -17.74 10.29 -10.87
C TRP A 87 -17.45 9.81 -12.30
N GLU A 88 -18.43 9.22 -12.99
CA GLU A 88 -18.30 8.81 -14.40
C GLU A 88 -18.09 10.00 -15.35
N LYS A 89 -18.44 11.23 -14.94
CA LYS A 89 -18.15 12.45 -15.70
C LYS A 89 -16.72 12.98 -15.50
N LEU A 90 -16.01 12.55 -14.45
CA LEU A 90 -14.66 13.05 -14.13
C LEU A 90 -13.59 12.49 -15.07
N GLY A 91 -13.86 11.38 -15.75
CA GLY A 91 -12.88 10.73 -16.62
C GLY A 91 -13.42 9.42 -17.21
N PRO A 92 -12.55 8.56 -17.75
CA PRO A 92 -12.95 7.27 -18.27
C PRO A 92 -13.18 6.27 -17.12
N LEU A 93 -14.13 6.58 -16.24
CA LEU A 93 -14.50 5.79 -15.08
C LEU A 93 -15.86 5.14 -15.31
N LYS A 94 -16.01 3.89 -14.85
CA LYS A 94 -17.33 3.26 -14.69
C LYS A 94 -17.45 2.55 -13.35
N VAL A 95 -18.65 2.59 -12.77
CA VAL A 95 -18.94 1.94 -11.49
C VAL A 95 -19.91 0.78 -11.70
N PHE A 96 -19.47 -0.43 -11.35
CA PHE A 96 -20.24 -1.66 -11.35
C PHE A 96 -20.56 -2.06 -9.92
N THR A 97 -21.83 -2.33 -9.64
CA THR A 97 -22.24 -2.81 -8.31
C THR A 97 -22.59 -4.28 -8.37
N THR A 98 -22.09 -5.05 -7.40
CA THR A 98 -22.40 -6.49 -7.26
C THR A 98 -22.85 -6.81 -5.84
N THR A 99 -23.69 -7.83 -5.72
CA THR A 99 -24.08 -8.41 -4.42
C THR A 99 -23.64 -9.86 -4.29
N SER A 100 -23.03 -10.46 -5.32
CA SER A 100 -22.55 -11.85 -5.31
C SER A 100 -21.04 -11.89 -5.06
N SER A 101 -20.26 -11.80 -6.12
CA SER A 101 -18.81 -11.89 -6.08
C SER A 101 -18.15 -10.86 -7.00
N PHE A 102 -16.88 -10.55 -6.73
CA PHE A 102 -16.04 -9.76 -7.63
C PHE A 102 -15.75 -10.50 -8.92
N GLN A 103 -15.61 -11.83 -8.88
CA GLN A 103 -15.38 -12.65 -10.07
C GLN A 103 -16.54 -12.53 -11.06
N ASP A 104 -17.78 -12.73 -10.59
CA ASP A 104 -18.95 -12.61 -11.47
C ASP A 104 -19.02 -11.20 -12.08
N ALA A 105 -18.81 -10.16 -11.27
CA ALA A 105 -18.88 -8.78 -11.73
C ALA A 105 -17.77 -8.42 -12.73
N PHE A 106 -16.60 -9.02 -12.58
CA PHE A 106 -15.45 -8.82 -13.46
C PHE A 106 -15.65 -9.57 -14.78
N ASP A 107 -16.11 -10.82 -14.73
CA ASP A 107 -16.38 -11.65 -15.91
C ASP A 107 -17.57 -11.13 -16.72
N ASP A 108 -18.58 -10.56 -16.07
CA ASP A 108 -19.75 -9.96 -16.75
C ASP A 108 -19.44 -8.59 -17.40
N ASP A 109 -18.29 -7.96 -17.13
CA ASP A 109 -17.91 -6.68 -17.77
C ASP A 109 -17.27 -6.90 -19.14
N ASP A 110 -18.11 -7.22 -20.13
CA ASP A 110 -17.74 -7.33 -21.55
C ASP A 110 -17.10 -6.05 -22.13
N SER A 111 -17.22 -4.92 -21.44
CA SER A 111 -16.71 -3.63 -21.90
C SER A 111 -15.33 -3.29 -21.37
N LEU A 112 -14.76 -4.11 -20.47
CA LEU A 112 -13.39 -3.95 -20.01
C LEU A 112 -12.43 -4.62 -20.99
N THR A 113 -11.60 -3.82 -21.66
CA THR A 113 -10.45 -4.34 -22.40
C THR A 113 -9.19 -4.06 -21.59
N TYR A 114 -8.55 -5.12 -21.10
CA TYR A 114 -7.36 -5.01 -20.26
C TYR A 114 -6.19 -5.84 -20.80
N ASP A 115 -4.98 -5.41 -20.45
CA ASP A 115 -3.75 -6.16 -20.66
C ASP A 115 -3.13 -6.41 -19.27
N PRO A 116 -2.98 -7.66 -18.83
CA PRO A 116 -2.48 -7.99 -17.48
C PRO A 116 -1.17 -7.29 -17.12
N ALA A 117 -0.26 -7.12 -18.08
CA ALA A 117 1.05 -6.51 -17.85
C ALA A 117 0.97 -4.99 -17.62
N THR A 118 -0.05 -4.33 -18.16
CA THR A 118 -0.25 -2.87 -18.10
C THR A 118 -1.50 -2.48 -17.33
N THR A 119 -2.17 -3.42 -16.67
CA THR A 119 -3.32 -3.16 -15.80
C THR A 119 -2.86 -3.12 -14.36
N GLY A 120 -3.37 -2.13 -13.63
CA GLY A 120 -3.18 -2.00 -12.19
C GLY A 120 -4.45 -2.37 -11.44
N ALA A 121 -4.33 -2.99 -10.27
CA ALA A 121 -5.44 -3.27 -9.38
C ALA A 121 -5.31 -2.50 -8.06
N VAL A 122 -6.42 -1.95 -7.58
CA VAL A 122 -6.56 -1.40 -6.23
C VAL A 122 -7.60 -2.24 -5.50
N ILE A 123 -7.27 -2.73 -4.31
CA ILE A 123 -8.17 -3.53 -3.48
C ILE A 123 -8.45 -2.75 -2.19
N LEU A 124 -9.71 -2.39 -1.99
CA LEU A 124 -10.20 -1.60 -0.85
C LEU A 124 -11.31 -2.41 -0.16
N THR A 125 -10.99 -3.14 0.91
CA THR A 125 -11.99 -3.99 1.59
C THR A 125 -12.27 -3.57 3.02
N GLY A 126 -11.50 -2.62 3.56
CA GLY A 126 -11.67 -2.12 4.92
C GLY A 126 -11.39 -3.19 5.98
N GLY A 127 -10.47 -4.12 5.67
CA GLY A 127 -10.10 -5.23 6.56
C GLY A 127 -10.98 -6.47 6.45
N ASP A 128 -11.89 -6.53 5.47
CA ASP A 128 -12.61 -7.77 5.15
C ASP A 128 -11.69 -8.73 4.38
N ALA A 129 -11.14 -9.70 5.11
CA ALA A 129 -10.20 -10.69 4.59
C ALA A 129 -10.82 -11.64 3.55
N GLU A 130 -12.13 -11.88 3.61
CA GLU A 130 -12.82 -12.73 2.62
C GLU A 130 -12.91 -11.99 1.29
N ALA A 131 -13.37 -10.74 1.32
CA ALA A 131 -13.44 -9.89 0.15
C ALA A 131 -12.05 -9.59 -0.44
N GLU A 132 -11.02 -9.43 0.39
CA GLU A 132 -9.65 -9.17 -0.06
C GLU A 132 -9.10 -10.40 -0.79
N LYS A 133 -9.27 -11.59 -0.21
CA LYS A 133 -8.85 -12.84 -0.84
C LYS A 133 -9.53 -13.05 -2.18
N GLU A 134 -10.83 -12.78 -2.25
CA GLU A 134 -11.61 -12.89 -3.47
C GLU A 134 -11.11 -11.94 -4.56
N ALA A 135 -10.87 -10.65 -4.24
CA ALA A 135 -10.31 -9.70 -5.19
C ALA A 135 -8.88 -10.09 -5.65
N LEU A 136 -8.07 -10.67 -4.75
CA LEU A 136 -6.76 -11.21 -5.09
C LEU A 136 -6.85 -12.44 -6.01
N GLU A 137 -7.83 -13.30 -5.83
CA GLU A 137 -8.09 -14.43 -6.72
C GLU A 137 -8.48 -13.96 -8.13
N VAL A 138 -9.34 -12.95 -8.25
CA VAL A 138 -9.66 -12.30 -9.54
C VAL A 138 -8.39 -11.77 -10.21
N CYS A 139 -7.56 -11.03 -9.47
CA CYS A 139 -6.31 -10.49 -9.99
C CYS A 139 -5.34 -11.58 -10.44
N ARG A 140 -5.25 -12.69 -9.69
CA ARG A 140 -4.39 -13.83 -10.02
C ARG A 140 -4.86 -14.51 -11.29
N ASP A 141 -6.15 -14.77 -11.41
CA ASP A 141 -6.72 -15.48 -12.55
C ASP A 141 -6.69 -14.62 -13.82
N ALA A 142 -6.75 -13.29 -13.67
CA ALA A 142 -6.51 -12.29 -14.70
C ALA A 142 -5.02 -11.95 -14.96
N GLU A 143 -4.08 -12.61 -14.25
CA GLU A 143 -2.62 -12.39 -14.33
C GLU A 143 -2.16 -10.93 -14.02
N ILE A 144 -2.97 -10.16 -13.30
CA ILE A 144 -2.66 -8.78 -12.91
C ILE A 144 -1.70 -8.80 -11.71
N THR A 145 -0.49 -8.26 -11.90
CA THR A 145 0.58 -8.30 -10.89
C THR A 145 0.78 -6.99 -10.13
N LYS A 146 0.31 -5.87 -10.67
CA LYS A 146 0.48 -4.53 -10.09
C LYS A 146 -0.69 -4.21 -9.16
N ILE A 147 -0.63 -4.77 -7.95
CA ILE A 147 -1.72 -4.69 -6.97
C ILE A 147 -1.34 -3.72 -5.85
N LEU A 148 -2.29 -2.88 -5.47
CA LEU A 148 -2.24 -2.04 -4.27
C LEU A 148 -3.41 -2.40 -3.37
N THR A 149 -3.14 -2.89 -2.16
CA THR A 149 -4.14 -3.17 -1.14
C THR A 149 -4.25 -2.01 -0.16
N ASP A 150 -5.39 -1.89 0.52
CA ASP A 150 -5.53 -0.94 1.62
C ASP A 150 -4.61 -1.32 2.79
N SER A 151 -4.08 -0.30 3.46
CA SER A 151 -3.19 -0.54 4.60
C SER A 151 -3.97 -1.11 5.77
N VAL A 152 -3.47 -2.22 6.31
CA VAL A 152 -3.92 -2.79 7.58
C VAL A 152 -3.62 -1.80 8.71
N GLU A 153 -4.53 -1.70 9.69
CA GLU A 153 -4.32 -0.88 10.89
C GLU A 153 -2.94 -1.14 11.49
N GLN A 154 -2.16 -0.07 11.63
CA GLN A 154 -0.82 -0.16 12.20
C GLN A 154 -0.94 -0.56 13.67
N ALA A 155 -0.14 -1.53 14.11
CA ALA A 155 -0.11 -1.97 15.51
C ALA A 155 0.04 -0.76 16.45
N PRO A 156 -0.64 -0.77 17.62
CA PRO A 156 -0.67 0.37 18.52
C PRO A 156 0.75 0.84 18.85
N LEU A 157 0.95 2.15 18.83
CA LEU A 157 2.25 2.78 19.12
C LEU A 157 2.73 2.33 20.51
N VAL A 158 3.78 1.49 20.53
CA VAL A 158 4.47 1.13 21.77
C VAL A 158 5.31 2.33 22.18
N PHE A 159 4.78 3.14 23.10
CA PHE A 159 5.55 4.21 23.72
C PHE A 159 6.77 3.59 24.40
N LEU A 160 7.97 4.10 24.07
CA LEU A 160 9.16 3.79 24.83
C LEU A 160 8.87 4.16 26.29
N SER A 161 9.07 3.20 27.20
CA SER A 161 8.99 3.50 28.62
C SER A 161 9.86 4.72 28.93
N SER A 162 9.45 5.57 29.88
CA SER A 162 10.15 6.82 30.22
C SER A 162 11.63 6.64 30.55
N ASN A 163 12.08 5.40 30.76
CA ASN A 163 13.47 5.05 30.85
C ASN A 163 13.75 3.76 30.03
N PRO A 164 14.14 3.89 28.75
CA PRO A 164 14.38 2.74 27.87
C PRO A 164 15.51 1.82 28.36
N PHE A 165 16.28 2.26 29.37
CA PHE A 165 17.34 1.52 30.02
C PHE A 165 16.93 0.84 31.33
N LYS A 166 15.67 0.94 31.78
CA LYS A 166 15.24 0.37 33.07
C LYS A 166 15.47 -1.13 33.16
N GLU A 167 15.27 -1.85 32.06
CA GLU A 167 15.52 -3.30 31.99
C GLU A 167 17.02 -3.66 31.97
N TRP A 168 17.84 -2.79 31.36
CA TRP A 168 19.30 -2.90 31.40
C TRP A 168 19.87 -2.60 32.80
N MET A 169 19.32 -1.58 33.47
CA MET A 169 19.71 -1.19 34.83
C MET A 169 19.25 -2.19 35.90
N THR A 170 18.17 -2.92 35.66
CA THR A 170 17.68 -3.99 36.56
C THR A 170 18.28 -5.36 36.26
N GLY A 171 19.22 -5.45 35.30
CA GLY A 171 19.98 -6.66 35.01
C GLY A 171 19.20 -7.78 34.33
N LYS A 172 18.01 -7.48 33.77
CA LYS A 172 17.16 -8.47 33.10
C LYS A 172 17.58 -8.79 31.66
N VAL A 173 18.48 -7.99 31.07
CA VAL A 173 18.98 -8.18 29.71
C VAL A 173 20.52 -8.29 29.73
N ALA A 174 21.05 -9.31 29.06
CA ALA A 174 22.49 -9.53 28.95
C ALA A 174 23.19 -8.35 28.26
N ARG A 175 24.28 -7.85 28.86
CA ARG A 175 25.06 -6.75 28.29
C ARG A 175 25.60 -7.15 26.91
N PRO A 176 25.49 -6.28 25.88
CA PRO A 176 26.10 -6.57 24.59
C PRO A 176 27.63 -6.69 24.75
N PRO A 177 28.27 -7.59 23.99
CA PRO A 177 29.70 -7.85 24.12
C PRO A 177 30.50 -6.58 23.82
N THR A 178 31.30 -6.14 24.78
CA THR A 178 32.20 -5.00 24.61
C THR A 178 33.25 -5.31 23.55
N ARG A 179 33.22 -4.54 22.46
CA ARG A 179 34.20 -4.61 21.38
C ARG A 179 35.59 -4.26 21.93
N SER A 180 36.41 -5.29 22.16
CA SER A 180 37.81 -5.15 22.56
C SER A 180 38.56 -4.28 21.54
N SER A 181 39.08 -3.15 22.01
CA SER A 181 39.92 -2.25 21.23
C SER A 181 41.26 -2.93 20.94
N ARG A 182 41.55 -3.09 19.65
CA ARG A 182 42.82 -3.56 19.10
C ARG A 182 43.89 -2.46 19.29
N GLY A 183 44.81 -2.65 20.23
CA GLY A 183 46.15 -2.04 20.27
C GLY A 183 47.15 -3.19 20.40
N THR A 184 48.34 -3.22 19.79
CA THR A 184 49.24 -2.20 19.23
C THR A 184 50.22 -2.96 18.31
N PRO A 185 50.74 -2.38 17.20
CA PRO A 185 51.70 -3.09 16.33
C PRO A 185 53.08 -3.17 17.02
N SER A 186 53.64 -4.38 17.13
CA SER A 186 55.04 -4.58 17.54
C SER A 186 55.93 -4.60 16.30
N ALA A 187 57.03 -3.85 16.40
CA ALA A 187 57.99 -3.56 15.34
C ALA A 187 58.74 -4.81 14.83
N GLU A 188 58.90 -4.91 13.52
CA GLU A 188 59.88 -5.78 12.87
C GLU A 188 61.24 -5.07 12.78
N PRO A 189 62.36 -5.77 13.06
CA PRO A 189 63.71 -5.21 12.90
C PRO A 189 64.16 -5.21 11.43
N GLN A 190 64.87 -4.14 11.05
CA GLN A 190 65.48 -3.95 9.72
C GLN A 190 66.50 -5.04 9.37
N PRO A 191 66.62 -5.45 8.10
CA PRO A 191 67.71 -6.29 7.64
C PRO A 191 68.97 -5.47 7.32
N ASP A 192 70.11 -6.02 7.76
CA ASP A 192 71.46 -5.52 7.54
C ASP A 192 71.84 -5.45 6.05
N SER A 193 72.59 -4.40 5.75
CA SER A 193 73.33 -4.20 4.51
C SER A 193 74.59 -5.07 4.48
N ASP A 194 74.72 -5.99 3.53
CA ASP A 194 76.01 -6.22 2.86
C ASP A 194 75.88 -7.06 1.57
N SER A 195 76.80 -6.82 0.64
CA SER A 195 77.09 -7.54 -0.62
C SER A 195 76.23 -7.27 -1.88
N MET A 196 76.65 -6.23 -2.62
CA MET A 196 76.63 -6.11 -4.09
C MET A 196 77.72 -7.02 -4.73
N PRO A 197 77.93 -7.05 -6.07
CA PRO A 197 77.03 -7.14 -7.24
C PRO A 197 77.56 -8.17 -8.30
N VAL A 198 77.20 -7.96 -9.59
CA VAL A 198 77.81 -8.42 -10.87
C VAL A 198 76.90 -9.41 -11.64
N ALA A 199 76.16 -8.90 -12.64
CA ALA A 199 76.44 -8.89 -14.10
C ALA A 199 76.36 -10.30 -14.73
N VAL A 200 75.67 -10.55 -15.83
CA VAL A 200 75.49 -9.81 -17.10
C VAL A 200 74.09 -10.10 -17.65
#